data_AF-A0A0R2M579-F1
#
_entry.id   AF-A0A0R2M579-F1
#
_cell.length_a   1.000
_cell.length_b   1.000
_cell.length_c   1.000
_cell.angle_alpha   90.00
_cell.angle_beta   90.00
_cell.angle_gamma   90.00
#
_symmetry.space_group_name_H-M   'P 1'
#
loop_
_entity.id
_entity.type
_entity.pdbx_description
1 polymer ?
#
loop_
_entity_poly.entity_id
_entity_poly.type
_entity_poly.pdbx_seq_one_letter_code
_entity_poly.pdbx_strand_id
1 'polypeptide(L)'
;MGLKKGWGLALATLGFGLTMGVTTQAQAAKPIPDISEWQGRLTGTQVHSMKSQVNFVINRVQYGYNYEDNHHRNNESLYVKYGVPFGSYDFATFKSAAGARAEAQRFYQRSNKKTRFYILDFETTSMGSSAANAAVKAWYQEMRKLTKKHLIFYSYQSFATTYANSSRQAFDAQWIANYSQRPTVPFSLWQYTSTYYLSSLNQRVDNSLYDKATVSQYHSLNWWLNKKKKKTTTKTTAVKAATPAKAAAKPVVKPAVQAKPAPAKVKYSYSKYKVGQRAYLRPAATHYYGGEAIPADKRKQPYTIKAVKAVTTSRSKQIVYVAGLNKWVLAQDVTGFWRSKSTGKFRVKVTMNVYRDAKMTQKTGAKVLKGKKVTGHVVRAGNYYRIKMDKGGYISAKARNTSFKKVKYAFSSYKAGQNAYIASKAKTYYGGAVIPASAKLKPYKITKTKTKVTSRSRKIVYVRHLKHWVRTQDMIGYWKKGSKGTFKVRSKANVYKKSTLKHKVRHLTKNSRISGKVIKKGHLYRVKLSSGGYVTAKVSVISKVK
;
A
#
# COMPACT_ATOMS: atom_id res chain seq x y z
N MET A 1 7.62 22.44 -71.39
CA MET A 1 6.84 21.60 -72.32
C MET A 1 7.66 20.36 -72.60
N GLY A 2 7.24 19.11 -72.45
CA GLY A 2 5.98 18.51 -72.02
C GLY A 2 6.22 17.02 -71.71
N LEU A 3 5.39 16.47 -70.83
CA LEU A 3 5.32 15.04 -70.48
C LEU A 3 5.06 14.15 -71.71
N LYS A 4 5.62 12.93 -71.73
CA LYS A 4 4.89 11.69 -72.09
C LYS A 4 5.43 10.46 -71.34
N LYS A 5 4.48 9.56 -71.01
CA LYS A 5 4.54 8.33 -70.21
C LYS A 5 4.85 7.08 -71.07
N GLY A 6 5.29 5.98 -70.41
CA GLY A 6 5.12 4.57 -70.83
C GLY A 6 6.30 3.67 -70.42
N TRP A 7 6.23 2.91 -69.31
CA TRP A 7 5.84 1.49 -69.16
C TRP A 7 6.92 0.46 -69.56
N GLY A 8 7.30 -0.44 -68.63
CA GLY A 8 7.73 -1.82 -68.96
C GLY A 8 8.89 -2.43 -68.14
N LEU A 9 8.54 -3.39 -67.24
CA LEU A 9 9.28 -4.58 -66.76
C LEU A 9 10.68 -4.42 -66.15
N ALA A 10 11.15 -5.21 -65.18
CA ALA A 10 10.66 -6.33 -64.38
C ALA A 10 11.66 -6.50 -63.23
N LEU A 11 11.24 -6.90 -62.03
CA LEU A 11 12.17 -7.46 -61.05
C LEU A 11 11.49 -8.56 -60.25
N ALA A 12 12.11 -9.73 -60.36
CA ALA A 12 11.63 -11.02 -59.91
C ALA A 12 11.43 -11.10 -58.40
N THR A 13 10.37 -11.81 -58.05
CA THR A 13 9.98 -12.26 -56.72
C THR A 13 10.97 -13.24 -56.11
N LEU A 14 11.43 -12.95 -54.89
CA LEU A 14 11.95 -13.96 -53.97
C LEU A 14 11.04 -13.97 -52.73
N GLY A 15 10.19 -15.00 -52.69
CA GLY A 15 9.28 -15.26 -51.58
C GLY A 15 10.04 -15.80 -50.37
N PHE A 16 9.78 -15.20 -49.21
CA PHE A 16 9.93 -15.88 -47.93
C PHE A 16 8.64 -15.65 -47.13
N GLY A 17 7.81 -16.67 -47.07
CA GLY A 17 6.60 -16.68 -46.27
C GLY A 17 6.94 -16.62 -44.79
N LEU A 18 6.80 -15.43 -44.19
CA LEU A 18 6.75 -15.27 -42.75
C LEU A 18 5.35 -15.67 -42.26
N THR A 19 5.23 -16.91 -41.80
CA THR A 19 4.10 -17.31 -40.94
C THR A 19 4.20 -16.53 -39.63
N MET A 20 3.46 -15.42 -39.57
CA MET A 20 3.21 -14.69 -38.32
C MET A 20 2.43 -15.59 -37.37
N GLY A 21 3.14 -16.35 -36.55
CA GLY A 21 2.58 -17.00 -35.37
C GLY A 21 2.04 -15.93 -34.43
N VAL A 22 0.73 -15.69 -34.49
CA VAL A 22 0.03 -14.83 -33.54
C VAL A 22 0.08 -15.55 -32.19
N THR A 23 1.10 -15.25 -31.40
CA THR A 23 1.12 -15.62 -29.99
C THR A 23 0.03 -14.80 -29.30
N THR A 24 -1.13 -15.42 -29.07
CA THR A 24 -2.17 -14.83 -28.22
C THR A 24 -1.60 -14.68 -26.81
N GLN A 25 -1.12 -13.48 -26.47
CA GLN A 25 -0.80 -13.10 -25.10
C GLN A 25 -2.05 -13.35 -24.24
N ALA A 26 -1.95 -14.24 -23.26
CA ALA A 26 -2.98 -14.40 -22.24
C ALA A 26 -3.19 -13.04 -21.55
N GLN A 27 -4.30 -12.39 -21.86
CA GLN A 27 -4.63 -11.05 -21.36
C GLN A 27 -4.79 -11.13 -19.83
N ALA A 28 -4.03 -10.33 -19.09
CA ALA A 28 -4.14 -10.26 -17.64
C ALA A 28 -5.59 -9.93 -17.24
N ALA A 29 -6.17 -10.68 -16.29
CA ALA A 29 -7.55 -10.47 -15.86
C ALA A 29 -7.74 -9.04 -15.34
N LYS A 30 -8.70 -8.30 -15.92
CA LYS A 30 -9.02 -6.93 -15.50
C LYS A 30 -9.55 -6.91 -14.06
N PRO A 31 -9.22 -5.86 -13.26
CA PRO A 31 -9.77 -5.67 -11.93
C PRO A 31 -11.30 -5.66 -11.88
N ILE A 32 -11.81 -6.00 -10.70
CA ILE A 32 -13.20 -5.91 -10.29
C ILE A 32 -13.21 -5.09 -9.00
N PRO A 33 -13.29 -3.75 -9.11
CA PRO A 33 -13.36 -2.90 -7.95
C PRO A 33 -14.76 -2.91 -7.34
N ASP A 34 -14.82 -2.84 -6.02
CA ASP A 34 -16.01 -2.49 -5.28
C ASP A 34 -15.95 -1.03 -4.79
N ILE A 35 -17.07 -0.32 -4.94
CA ILE A 35 -17.19 1.14 -4.85
C ILE A 35 -18.36 1.50 -3.94
N SER A 36 -18.19 2.55 -3.14
CA SER A 36 -19.22 3.12 -2.27
C SER A 36 -19.06 4.64 -2.21
N GLU A 37 -19.80 5.30 -1.32
CA GLU A 37 -19.62 6.73 -1.05
C GLU A 37 -18.17 7.11 -0.67
N TRP A 38 -17.36 6.17 -0.18
CA TRP A 38 -15.96 6.41 0.20
C TRP A 38 -15.06 6.80 -0.99
N GLN A 39 -15.44 6.43 -2.21
CA GLN A 39 -14.75 6.86 -3.44
C GLN A 39 -15.32 8.16 -4.00
N GLY A 40 -16.36 8.70 -3.36
CA GLY A 40 -17.02 9.96 -3.71
C GLY A 40 -18.00 9.83 -4.87
N ARG A 41 -18.60 10.97 -5.21
CA ARG A 41 -19.46 11.12 -6.38
C ARG A 41 -18.60 11.06 -7.65
N LEU A 42 -18.74 10.00 -8.43
CA LEU A 42 -17.95 9.81 -9.64
C LEU A 42 -18.38 10.78 -10.75
N THR A 43 -17.41 11.21 -11.55
CA THR A 43 -17.62 12.03 -12.75
C THR A 43 -17.76 11.16 -14.00
N GLY A 44 -18.37 11.71 -15.05
CA GLY A 44 -18.48 11.00 -16.33
C GLY A 44 -17.13 10.61 -16.92
N THR A 45 -16.12 11.48 -16.83
CA THR A 45 -14.75 11.19 -17.28
C THR A 45 -14.12 10.02 -16.54
N GLN A 46 -14.31 9.94 -15.21
CA GLN A 46 -13.82 8.83 -14.40
C GLN A 46 -14.47 7.51 -14.81
N VAL A 47 -15.80 7.49 -14.98
CA VAL A 47 -16.54 6.28 -15.36
C VAL A 47 -16.23 5.85 -16.79
N HIS A 48 -16.17 6.80 -17.73
CA HIS A 48 -15.77 6.53 -19.11
C HIS A 48 -14.37 5.90 -19.17
N SER A 49 -13.40 6.49 -18.46
CA SER A 49 -12.02 5.97 -18.40
C SER A 49 -11.92 4.60 -17.72
N MET A 50 -12.86 4.27 -16.83
CA MET A 50 -12.90 3.00 -16.12
C MET A 50 -13.30 1.83 -17.02
N LYS A 51 -14.10 2.07 -18.06
CA LYS A 51 -14.65 1.03 -18.96
C LYS A 51 -13.60 0.09 -19.54
N SER A 52 -12.44 0.62 -19.95
CA SER A 52 -11.36 -0.20 -20.51
C SER A 52 -10.56 -0.95 -19.43
N GLN A 53 -10.61 -0.48 -18.18
CA GLN A 53 -9.79 -0.95 -17.06
C GLN A 53 -10.44 -2.10 -16.29
N VAL A 54 -11.76 -2.21 -16.26
CA VAL A 54 -12.48 -3.18 -15.41
C VAL A 54 -13.31 -4.15 -16.25
N ASN A 55 -13.61 -5.33 -15.69
CA ASN A 55 -14.60 -6.24 -16.29
C ASN A 55 -16.03 -5.88 -15.88
N PHE A 56 -16.21 -5.52 -14.61
CA PHE A 56 -17.43 -4.95 -14.03
C PHE A 56 -17.07 -4.27 -12.71
N VAL A 57 -18.01 -3.49 -12.17
CA VAL A 57 -17.91 -2.82 -10.87
C VAL A 57 -18.94 -3.41 -9.89
N ILE A 58 -18.66 -3.38 -8.60
CA ILE A 58 -19.65 -3.68 -7.56
C ILE A 58 -19.93 -2.38 -6.80
N ASN A 59 -21.17 -1.93 -6.69
CA ASN A 59 -21.48 -0.63 -6.08
C ASN A 59 -22.39 -0.78 -4.86
N ARG A 60 -22.07 -0.13 -3.74
CA ARG A 60 -22.94 -0.12 -2.56
C ARG A 60 -24.21 0.65 -2.85
N VAL A 61 -25.37 0.12 -2.51
CA VAL A 61 -26.65 0.83 -2.60
C VAL A 61 -27.09 1.31 -1.23
N GLN A 62 -26.86 0.52 -0.18
CA GLN A 62 -27.28 0.87 1.16
C GLN A 62 -26.35 0.31 2.24
N TYR A 63 -26.41 0.94 3.41
CA TYR A 63 -25.88 0.43 4.68
C TYR A 63 -27.08 0.12 5.56
N GLY A 64 -27.59 -1.10 5.38
CA GLY A 64 -28.81 -1.56 5.99
C GLY A 64 -30.05 -0.83 5.54
N TYR A 65 -31.16 -1.09 6.25
CA TYR A 65 -32.46 -0.53 5.89
C TYR A 65 -32.49 1.01 5.91
N ASN A 66 -31.87 1.64 6.91
CA ASN A 66 -32.04 3.07 7.21
C ASN A 66 -31.11 4.02 6.45
N TYR A 67 -30.11 3.52 5.71
CA TYR A 67 -29.12 4.38 5.06
C TYR A 67 -28.92 4.01 3.60
N GLU A 68 -29.32 4.90 2.70
CA GLU A 68 -29.02 4.81 1.27
C GLU A 68 -27.66 5.46 0.99
N ASP A 69 -26.80 4.80 0.22
CA ASP A 69 -25.48 5.32 -0.10
C ASP A 69 -25.58 6.64 -0.90
N ASN A 70 -24.93 7.70 -0.43
CA ASN A 70 -25.10 9.05 -0.96
C ASN A 70 -24.77 9.21 -2.45
N HIS A 71 -24.03 8.26 -3.04
CA HIS A 71 -23.50 8.40 -4.39
C HIS A 71 -23.94 7.29 -5.35
N HIS A 72 -24.65 6.25 -4.87
CA HIS A 72 -24.99 5.11 -5.72
C HIS A 72 -25.82 5.52 -6.95
N ARG A 73 -26.88 6.33 -6.80
CA ARG A 73 -27.73 6.75 -7.93
C ARG A 73 -26.94 7.44 -9.03
N ASN A 74 -26.07 8.38 -8.64
CA ASN A 74 -25.18 9.08 -9.57
C ASN A 74 -24.24 8.08 -10.26
N ASN A 75 -23.52 7.28 -9.48
CA ASN A 75 -22.49 6.39 -10.00
C ASN A 75 -23.09 5.32 -10.92
N GLU A 76 -24.18 4.68 -10.51
CA GLU A 76 -24.91 3.68 -11.30
C GLU A 76 -25.50 4.29 -12.58
N SER A 77 -26.04 5.52 -12.54
CA SER A 77 -26.50 6.20 -13.75
C SER A 77 -25.38 6.43 -14.78
N LEU A 78 -24.16 6.74 -14.31
CA LEU A 78 -22.99 6.89 -15.16
C LEU A 78 -22.49 5.53 -15.68
N TYR A 79 -22.55 4.47 -14.87
CA TYR A 79 -22.24 3.11 -15.32
C TYR A 79 -23.16 2.71 -16.48
N VAL A 80 -24.46 3.01 -16.36
CA VAL A 80 -25.42 2.81 -17.46
C VAL A 80 -25.05 3.66 -18.67
N LYS A 81 -24.84 4.97 -18.49
CA LYS A 81 -24.53 5.92 -19.58
C LYS A 81 -23.31 5.52 -20.40
N TYR A 82 -22.23 5.06 -19.76
CA TYR A 82 -20.99 4.71 -20.43
C TYR A 82 -20.85 3.22 -20.75
N GLY A 83 -21.80 2.39 -20.32
CA GLY A 83 -21.80 0.95 -20.57
C GLY A 83 -20.75 0.19 -19.75
N VAL A 84 -20.55 0.57 -18.50
CA VAL A 84 -19.76 -0.19 -17.52
C VAL A 84 -20.71 -1.16 -16.81
N PRO A 85 -20.55 -2.49 -16.94
CA PRO A 85 -21.43 -3.42 -16.23
C PRO A 85 -21.19 -3.35 -14.72
N PHE A 86 -22.25 -3.51 -13.93
CA PHE A 86 -22.15 -3.45 -12.47
C PHE A 86 -23.11 -4.39 -11.74
N GLY A 87 -22.68 -4.87 -10.58
CA GLY A 87 -23.52 -5.44 -9.53
C GLY A 87 -23.74 -4.42 -8.41
N SER A 88 -24.71 -4.69 -7.54
CA SER A 88 -25.03 -3.82 -6.40
C SER A 88 -24.94 -4.61 -5.10
N TYR A 89 -24.52 -3.97 -4.00
CA TYR A 89 -24.46 -4.63 -2.69
C TYR A 89 -25.16 -3.86 -1.58
N ASP A 90 -25.65 -4.64 -0.61
CA ASP A 90 -26.32 -4.24 0.63
C ASP A 90 -25.42 -4.59 1.81
N PHE A 91 -24.88 -3.58 2.51
CA PHE A 91 -24.14 -3.83 3.75
C PHE A 91 -25.14 -4.11 4.87
N ALA A 92 -25.16 -5.33 5.36
CA ALA A 92 -26.21 -5.83 6.21
C ALA A 92 -26.17 -5.25 7.63
N THR A 93 -27.33 -4.86 8.15
CA THR A 93 -27.47 -4.39 9.54
C THR A 93 -28.61 -5.04 10.31
N PHE A 94 -29.38 -5.90 9.65
CA PHE A 94 -30.51 -6.60 10.28
C PHE A 94 -30.09 -7.42 11.50
N LYS A 95 -30.99 -7.49 12.48
CA LYS A 95 -30.81 -8.26 13.74
C LYS A 95 -31.88 -9.34 13.94
N SER A 96 -32.69 -9.58 12.91
CA SER A 96 -33.76 -10.56 12.91
C SER A 96 -34.12 -10.98 11.48
N ALA A 97 -34.82 -12.10 11.32
CA ALA A 97 -35.33 -12.53 10.03
C ALA A 97 -36.35 -11.56 9.42
N ALA A 98 -37.18 -10.91 10.25
CA ALA A 98 -38.10 -9.87 9.78
C ALA A 98 -37.34 -8.65 9.24
N GLY A 99 -36.34 -8.17 9.98
CA GLY A 99 -35.48 -7.08 9.53
C GLY A 99 -34.72 -7.42 8.24
N ALA A 100 -34.26 -8.66 8.11
CA ALA A 100 -33.57 -9.14 6.91
C ALA A 100 -34.46 -9.11 5.65
N ARG A 101 -35.75 -9.43 5.78
CA ARG A 101 -36.73 -9.32 4.68
C ARG A 101 -36.98 -7.85 4.31
N ALA A 102 -37.20 -6.99 5.30
CA ALA A 102 -37.41 -5.56 5.07
C ALA A 102 -36.18 -4.91 4.40
N GLU A 103 -34.97 -5.28 4.82
CA GLU A 103 -33.72 -4.80 4.26
C GLU A 103 -33.53 -5.25 2.80
N ALA A 104 -33.82 -6.52 2.48
CA ALA A 104 -33.84 -7.05 1.12
C ALA A 104 -34.82 -6.30 0.19
N GLN A 105 -36.06 -6.10 0.65
CA GLN A 105 -37.08 -5.35 -0.10
C GLN A 105 -36.62 -3.92 -0.40
N ARG A 106 -36.08 -3.23 0.61
CA ARG A 106 -35.57 -1.86 0.47
C ARG A 106 -34.37 -1.79 -0.47
N PHE A 107 -33.44 -2.74 -0.35
CA PHE A 107 -32.28 -2.84 -1.22
C PHE A 107 -32.70 -3.01 -2.69
N TYR A 108 -33.63 -3.92 -2.95
CA TYR A 108 -34.15 -4.15 -4.30
C TYR A 108 -34.88 -2.93 -4.86
N GLN A 109 -35.65 -2.23 -4.02
CA GLN A 109 -36.35 -1.00 -4.38
C GLN A 109 -35.36 0.11 -4.80
N ARG A 110 -34.29 0.31 -4.02
CA ARG A 110 -33.27 1.35 -4.25
C ARG A 110 -32.35 1.04 -5.44
N SER A 111 -32.06 -0.23 -5.67
CA SER A 111 -31.08 -0.64 -6.68
C SER A 111 -31.49 -0.27 -8.11
N ASN A 112 -30.51 0.14 -8.91
CA ASN A 112 -30.73 0.42 -10.33
C ASN A 112 -31.23 -0.82 -11.09
N LYS A 113 -32.20 -0.65 -12.01
CA LYS A 113 -32.77 -1.78 -12.77
C LYS A 113 -31.76 -2.47 -13.70
N LYS A 114 -30.68 -1.78 -14.08
CA LYS A 114 -29.58 -2.32 -14.90
C LYS A 114 -28.52 -3.10 -14.10
N THR A 115 -28.62 -3.15 -12.77
CA THR A 115 -27.80 -4.04 -11.91
C THR A 115 -27.81 -5.47 -12.45
N ARG A 116 -26.64 -6.10 -12.59
CA ARG A 116 -26.49 -7.45 -13.19
C ARG A 116 -26.70 -8.59 -12.20
N PHE A 117 -26.32 -8.36 -10.95
CA PHE A 117 -26.43 -9.28 -9.83
C PHE A 117 -26.48 -8.47 -8.52
N TYR A 118 -27.06 -9.07 -7.48
CA TYR A 118 -27.24 -8.45 -6.18
C TYR A 118 -26.40 -9.19 -5.13
N ILE A 119 -25.88 -8.46 -4.16
CA ILE A 119 -24.97 -9.01 -3.16
C ILE A 119 -25.48 -8.68 -1.76
N LEU A 120 -25.52 -9.68 -0.89
CA LEU A 120 -25.61 -9.49 0.55
C LEU A 120 -24.19 -9.40 1.11
N ASP A 121 -23.82 -8.25 1.67
CA ASP A 121 -22.57 -8.05 2.40
C ASP A 121 -22.85 -8.21 3.90
N PHE A 122 -22.51 -9.38 4.46
CA PHE A 122 -22.78 -9.72 5.86
C PHE A 122 -21.49 -9.96 6.63
N GLU A 123 -20.99 -8.92 7.30
CA GLU A 123 -19.68 -8.91 7.95
C GLU A 123 -19.72 -8.61 9.46
N THR A 124 -20.89 -8.28 9.99
CA THR A 124 -21.09 -8.02 11.41
C THR A 124 -22.47 -8.47 11.87
N THR A 125 -22.56 -8.92 13.11
CA THR A 125 -23.85 -9.28 13.72
C THR A 125 -23.74 -9.28 15.24
N SER A 126 -24.88 -9.05 15.88
CA SER A 126 -25.08 -9.30 17.32
C SER A 126 -25.84 -10.60 17.58
N MET A 127 -26.31 -11.27 16.54
CA MET A 127 -27.04 -12.53 16.62
C MET A 127 -26.08 -13.71 16.84
N GLY A 128 -26.52 -14.72 17.59
CA GLY A 128 -25.87 -16.03 17.60
C GLY A 128 -25.93 -16.70 16.23
N SER A 129 -25.07 -17.70 15.98
CA SER A 129 -24.92 -18.34 14.66
C SER A 129 -26.23 -18.89 14.08
N SER A 130 -27.09 -19.52 14.88
CA SER A 130 -28.39 -20.04 14.43
C SER A 130 -29.32 -18.91 13.95
N ALA A 131 -29.45 -17.84 14.73
CA ALA A 131 -30.29 -16.68 14.38
C ALA A 131 -29.72 -15.91 13.17
N ALA A 132 -28.39 -15.77 13.09
CA ALA A 132 -27.73 -15.16 11.94
C ALA A 132 -27.98 -15.95 10.65
N ASN A 133 -27.86 -17.29 10.67
CA ASN A 133 -28.20 -18.11 9.52
C ASN A 133 -29.67 -18.02 9.13
N ALA A 134 -30.59 -17.97 10.10
CA ALA A 134 -32.01 -17.76 9.83
C ALA A 134 -32.29 -16.42 9.16
N ALA A 135 -31.61 -15.34 9.60
CA ALA A 135 -31.74 -14.01 9.02
C ALA A 135 -31.17 -13.94 7.59
N VAL A 136 -29.98 -14.49 7.36
CA VAL A 136 -29.37 -14.57 6.01
C VAL A 136 -30.26 -15.38 5.06
N LYS A 137 -30.82 -16.51 5.52
CA LYS A 137 -31.79 -17.30 4.75
C LYS A 137 -33.04 -16.50 4.41
N ALA A 138 -33.56 -15.71 5.36
CA ALA A 138 -34.73 -14.86 5.13
C ALA A 138 -34.46 -13.75 4.10
N TRP A 139 -33.29 -13.09 4.16
CA TRP A 139 -32.87 -12.12 3.13
C TRP A 139 -32.80 -12.79 1.76
N TYR A 140 -32.16 -13.96 1.66
CA TYR A 140 -32.02 -14.71 0.41
C TYR A 140 -33.37 -15.07 -0.20
N GLN A 141 -34.27 -15.65 0.59
CA GLN A 141 -35.61 -16.04 0.14
C GLN A 141 -36.42 -14.83 -0.34
N GLU A 142 -36.32 -13.70 0.35
CA GLU A 142 -37.03 -12.48 -0.03
C GLU A 142 -36.49 -11.92 -1.35
N MET A 143 -35.18 -11.80 -1.49
CA MET A 143 -34.56 -11.38 -2.76
C MET A 143 -34.92 -12.33 -3.92
N ARG A 144 -35.06 -13.64 -3.65
CA ARG A 144 -35.47 -14.61 -4.67
C ARG A 144 -36.89 -14.39 -5.19
N LYS A 145 -37.82 -13.92 -4.35
CA LYS A 145 -39.17 -13.51 -4.80
C LYS A 145 -39.11 -12.28 -5.69
N LEU A 146 -38.20 -11.36 -5.39
CA LEU A 146 -38.09 -10.06 -6.05
C LEU A 146 -37.33 -10.13 -7.39
N THR A 147 -36.41 -11.08 -7.56
CA THR A 147 -35.56 -11.15 -8.75
C THR A 147 -35.07 -12.55 -9.13
N LYS A 148 -34.97 -12.78 -10.44
CA LYS A 148 -34.31 -13.95 -11.05
C LYS A 148 -32.82 -13.73 -11.35
N LYS A 149 -32.27 -12.54 -11.07
CA LYS A 149 -30.83 -12.25 -11.26
C LYS A 149 -29.99 -12.94 -10.21
N HIS A 150 -28.68 -13.04 -10.45
CA HIS A 150 -27.81 -13.74 -9.52
C HIS A 150 -27.76 -13.07 -8.14
N LEU A 151 -27.75 -13.88 -7.08
CA LEU A 151 -27.52 -13.43 -5.70
C LEU A 151 -26.19 -13.99 -5.22
N ILE A 152 -25.36 -13.08 -4.71
CA ILE A 152 -24.00 -13.37 -4.26
C ILE A 152 -23.91 -13.11 -2.76
N PHE A 153 -23.24 -13.99 -2.03
CA PHE A 153 -22.95 -13.77 -0.62
C PHE A 153 -21.55 -13.20 -0.46
N TYR A 154 -21.39 -12.12 0.30
CA TYR A 154 -20.10 -11.55 0.66
C TYR A 154 -19.85 -11.52 2.16
N SER A 155 -18.61 -11.85 2.53
CA SER A 155 -18.05 -11.69 3.88
C SER A 155 -16.54 -11.97 3.87
N TYR A 156 -15.81 -11.53 4.89
CA TYR A 156 -14.51 -12.14 5.19
C TYR A 156 -14.66 -13.57 5.74
N GLN A 157 -13.70 -14.43 5.43
CA GLN A 157 -13.84 -15.89 5.60
C GLN A 157 -14.24 -16.33 7.01
N SER A 158 -13.56 -15.84 8.05
CA SER A 158 -13.80 -16.32 9.42
C SER A 158 -15.21 -15.97 9.91
N PHE A 159 -15.74 -14.80 9.56
CA PHE A 159 -17.10 -14.42 9.92
C PHE A 159 -18.14 -15.27 9.20
N ALA A 160 -17.95 -15.48 7.89
CA ALA A 160 -18.82 -16.34 7.08
C ALA A 160 -18.94 -17.75 7.68
N THR A 161 -17.81 -18.35 8.08
CA THR A 161 -17.79 -19.68 8.67
C THR A 161 -18.36 -19.75 10.09
N THR A 162 -18.34 -18.65 10.83
CA THR A 162 -18.86 -18.61 12.21
C THR A 162 -20.36 -18.35 12.25
N TYR A 163 -20.86 -17.40 11.47
CA TYR A 163 -22.22 -16.87 11.64
C TYR A 163 -23.20 -17.22 10.51
N ALA A 164 -22.72 -17.57 9.32
CA ALA A 164 -23.57 -17.74 8.13
C ALA A 164 -23.24 -19.02 7.33
N ASN A 165 -22.51 -19.98 7.92
CA ASN A 165 -21.87 -21.03 7.13
C ASN A 165 -22.83 -21.96 6.39
N SER A 166 -24.03 -22.21 6.94
CA SER A 166 -25.04 -23.05 6.29
C SER A 166 -25.87 -22.24 5.29
N SER A 167 -26.41 -21.10 5.72
CA SER A 167 -27.30 -20.26 4.90
C SER A 167 -26.61 -19.66 3.68
N ARG A 168 -25.33 -19.28 3.77
CA ARG A 168 -24.59 -18.71 2.65
C ARG A 168 -24.53 -19.65 1.45
N GLN A 169 -24.55 -20.97 1.65
CA GLN A 169 -24.38 -21.96 0.58
C GLN A 169 -25.53 -21.95 -0.45
N ALA A 170 -26.68 -21.35 -0.11
CA ALA A 170 -27.82 -21.23 -1.03
C ALA A 170 -27.61 -20.15 -2.11
N PHE A 171 -26.64 -19.26 -1.95
CA PHE A 171 -26.35 -18.19 -2.91
C PHE A 171 -25.65 -18.75 -4.15
N ASP A 172 -25.88 -18.11 -5.31
CA ASP A 172 -25.39 -18.61 -6.60
C ASP A 172 -23.86 -18.56 -6.72
N ALA A 173 -23.21 -17.73 -5.91
CA ALA A 173 -21.77 -17.60 -5.80
C ALA A 173 -21.36 -16.97 -4.46
N GLN A 174 -20.13 -17.23 -4.03
CA GLN A 174 -19.55 -16.61 -2.82
C GLN A 174 -18.43 -15.63 -3.22
N TRP A 175 -18.50 -14.42 -2.68
CA TRP A 175 -17.44 -13.42 -2.73
C TRP A 175 -16.76 -13.37 -1.37
N ILE A 176 -15.54 -13.89 -1.26
CA ILE A 176 -14.86 -14.02 0.04
C ILE A 176 -13.67 -13.09 0.13
N ALA A 177 -13.62 -12.28 1.18
CA ALA A 177 -12.47 -11.44 1.49
C ALA A 177 -11.41 -12.20 2.29
N ASN A 178 -10.17 -12.13 1.80
CA ASN A 178 -8.98 -12.51 2.58
C ASN A 178 -7.74 -11.82 2.00
N TYR A 179 -7.21 -10.81 2.69
CA TYR A 179 -6.09 -10.02 2.21
C TYR A 179 -4.71 -10.64 2.49
N SER A 180 -4.68 -11.73 3.25
CA SER A 180 -3.44 -12.38 3.68
C SER A 180 -3.08 -13.59 2.81
N GLN A 181 -4.08 -14.33 2.35
CA GLN A 181 -3.95 -15.57 1.58
C GLN A 181 -5.22 -15.85 0.78
N ARG A 182 -5.14 -16.77 -0.17
CA ARG A 182 -6.32 -17.28 -0.89
C ARG A 182 -7.31 -17.89 0.12
N PRO A 183 -8.63 -17.65 0.00
CA PRO A 183 -9.62 -18.28 0.88
C PRO A 183 -9.56 -19.81 0.80
N THR A 184 -9.87 -20.47 1.90
CA THR A 184 -9.86 -21.94 2.04
C THR A 184 -11.27 -22.54 2.04
N VAL A 185 -12.30 -21.70 1.96
CA VAL A 185 -13.70 -22.12 1.71
C VAL A 185 -14.00 -22.11 0.20
N PRO A 186 -15.11 -22.66 -0.29
CA PRO A 186 -15.56 -22.43 -1.66
C PRO A 186 -15.86 -20.95 -1.93
N PHE A 187 -15.36 -20.41 -3.04
CA PHE A 187 -15.60 -19.03 -3.49
C PHE A 187 -15.47 -18.87 -5.00
N SER A 188 -16.22 -17.91 -5.52
CA SER A 188 -16.31 -17.55 -6.93
C SER A 188 -15.70 -16.18 -7.24
N LEU A 189 -15.52 -15.34 -6.22
CA LEU A 189 -14.86 -14.05 -6.30
C LEU A 189 -14.00 -13.87 -5.04
N TRP A 190 -12.76 -13.40 -5.18
CA TRP A 190 -11.85 -13.19 -4.05
C TRP A 190 -11.46 -11.73 -3.93
N GLN A 191 -11.93 -11.06 -2.87
CA GLN A 191 -11.42 -9.74 -2.49
C GLN A 191 -10.05 -9.92 -1.81
N TYR A 192 -8.99 -9.60 -2.54
CA TYR A 192 -7.62 -9.91 -2.13
C TYR A 192 -6.86 -8.67 -1.63
N THR A 193 -7.40 -7.47 -1.84
CA THR A 193 -6.77 -6.24 -1.37
C THR A 193 -7.77 -5.11 -1.22
N SER A 194 -7.51 -4.22 -0.26
CA SER A 194 -8.15 -2.92 -0.12
C SER A 194 -7.30 -1.73 -0.62
N THR A 195 -6.26 -2.03 -1.40
CA THR A 195 -5.24 -1.02 -1.76
C THR A 195 -4.84 -1.02 -3.24
N TYR A 196 -5.66 -1.65 -4.10
CA TYR A 196 -5.45 -1.63 -5.54
C TYR A 196 -5.57 -0.20 -6.05
N TYR A 197 -4.60 0.27 -6.84
CA TYR A 197 -4.67 1.63 -7.39
C TYR A 197 -5.42 1.60 -8.71
N LEU A 198 -6.65 2.14 -8.72
CA LEU A 198 -7.47 2.24 -9.92
C LEU A 198 -7.23 3.62 -10.55
N SER A 199 -6.55 3.62 -11.71
CA SER A 199 -6.06 4.84 -12.33
C SER A 199 -7.18 5.78 -12.77
N SER A 200 -8.32 5.25 -13.22
CA SER A 200 -9.50 6.05 -13.59
C SER A 200 -10.06 6.88 -12.43
N LEU A 201 -9.84 6.45 -11.18
CA LEU A 201 -10.26 7.19 -9.99
C LEU A 201 -9.13 7.98 -9.34
N ASN A 202 -7.88 7.72 -9.72
CA ASN A 202 -6.68 8.20 -9.02
C ASN A 202 -6.71 7.90 -7.50
N GLN A 203 -7.26 6.74 -7.14
CA GLN A 203 -7.51 6.34 -5.76
C GLN A 203 -7.12 4.88 -5.54
N ARG A 204 -6.97 4.52 -4.26
CA ARG A 204 -6.90 3.13 -3.85
C ARG A 204 -8.30 2.63 -3.57
N VAL A 205 -8.62 1.47 -4.13
CA VAL A 205 -9.91 0.79 -4.01
C VAL A 205 -9.70 -0.66 -3.61
N ASP A 206 -10.77 -1.24 -3.12
CA ASP A 206 -10.86 -2.67 -2.90
C ASP A 206 -10.98 -3.35 -4.26
N ASN A 207 -10.37 -4.53 -4.40
CA ASN A 207 -10.31 -5.21 -5.69
C ASN A 207 -10.36 -6.72 -5.54
N SER A 208 -11.01 -7.34 -6.52
CA SER A 208 -11.28 -8.77 -6.54
C SER A 208 -10.74 -9.50 -7.77
N LEU A 209 -10.55 -10.81 -7.63
CA LEU A 209 -10.15 -11.76 -8.67
C LEU A 209 -11.22 -12.84 -8.85
N TYR A 210 -11.47 -13.26 -10.10
CA TYR A 210 -12.51 -14.26 -10.44
C TYR A 210 -12.05 -15.32 -11.45
N ASP A 211 -10.80 -15.25 -11.93
CA ASP A 211 -10.32 -16.15 -12.98
C ASP A 211 -10.10 -17.58 -12.48
N LYS A 212 -10.06 -18.54 -13.41
CA LYS A 212 -9.98 -19.97 -13.10
C LYS A 212 -8.77 -20.35 -12.23
N ALA A 213 -7.67 -19.61 -12.31
CA ALA A 213 -6.48 -19.90 -11.50
C ALA A 213 -6.60 -19.36 -10.06
N THR A 214 -7.43 -18.33 -9.84
CA THR A 214 -7.53 -17.62 -8.56
C THR A 214 -8.70 -18.07 -7.69
N VAL A 215 -9.79 -18.58 -8.27
CA VAL A 215 -11.00 -19.00 -7.53
C VAL A 215 -11.20 -20.51 -7.46
N SER A 216 -11.93 -20.98 -6.45
CA SER A 216 -12.27 -22.42 -6.32
C SER A 216 -13.53 -22.81 -7.10
N GLN A 217 -14.40 -21.85 -7.41
CA GLN A 217 -15.60 -22.05 -8.23
C GLN A 217 -15.65 -21.01 -9.36
N TYR A 218 -15.23 -21.40 -10.55
CA TYR A 218 -15.11 -20.46 -11.66
C TYR A 218 -16.46 -20.18 -12.34
N HIS A 219 -16.78 -18.90 -12.54
CA HIS A 219 -17.87 -18.45 -13.40
C HIS A 219 -17.33 -17.52 -14.49
N SER A 220 -17.75 -17.75 -15.73
CA SER A 220 -17.35 -16.91 -16.87
C SER A 220 -17.88 -15.46 -16.73
N LEU A 221 -17.27 -14.51 -17.43
CA LEU A 221 -17.76 -13.13 -17.47
C LEU A 221 -19.25 -13.06 -17.89
N ASN A 222 -19.68 -13.86 -18.86
CA ASN A 222 -21.09 -13.87 -19.29
C ASN A 222 -22.06 -14.30 -18.19
N TRP A 223 -21.63 -15.17 -17.27
CA TRP A 223 -22.42 -15.56 -16.11
C TRP A 223 -22.59 -14.36 -15.17
N TRP A 224 -21.50 -13.67 -14.82
CA TRP A 224 -21.56 -12.45 -14.00
C TRP A 224 -22.40 -11.35 -14.64
N LEU A 225 -22.36 -11.23 -15.97
CA LEU A 225 -23.12 -10.22 -16.70
C LEU A 225 -24.58 -10.62 -16.99
N ASN A 226 -24.99 -11.82 -16.56
CA ASN A 226 -26.30 -12.42 -16.85
C ASN A 226 -26.64 -12.33 -18.36
N LYS A 227 -25.67 -12.69 -19.21
CA LYS A 227 -25.83 -12.73 -20.67
C LYS A 227 -26.12 -14.15 -21.13
N LYS A 228 -27.22 -14.35 -21.87
CA LYS A 228 -27.52 -15.64 -22.52
C LYS A 228 -26.38 -15.99 -23.51
N LYS A 229 -25.91 -17.23 -23.49
CA LYS A 229 -24.96 -17.74 -24.50
C LYS A 229 -25.62 -17.67 -25.88
N LYS A 230 -25.01 -16.99 -26.86
CA LYS A 230 -25.30 -17.27 -28.28
C LYS A 230 -24.71 -18.66 -28.59
N LYS A 231 -25.52 -19.57 -29.15
CA LYS A 231 -25.02 -20.84 -29.69
C LYS A 231 -24.12 -20.50 -30.88
N THR A 232 -22.83 -20.80 -30.77
CA THR A 232 -21.91 -20.76 -31.91
C THR A 232 -21.53 -22.21 -32.21
N THR A 233 -22.03 -22.70 -33.33
CA THR A 233 -21.72 -24.01 -33.92
C THR A 233 -20.30 -23.95 -34.50
N THR A 234 -19.38 -24.76 -34.01
CA THR A 234 -18.06 -24.92 -34.62
C THR A 234 -17.90 -26.39 -35.01
N LYS A 235 -17.80 -26.65 -36.32
CA LYS A 235 -17.49 -27.97 -36.90
C LYS A 235 -16.13 -28.45 -36.39
N THR A 236 -16.10 -29.65 -35.83
CA THR A 236 -14.89 -30.37 -35.42
C THR A 236 -14.38 -31.16 -36.61
N THR A 237 -13.18 -30.87 -37.10
CA THR A 237 -12.40 -31.80 -37.94
C THR A 237 -11.68 -32.79 -37.02
N ALA A 238 -11.97 -34.07 -37.22
CA ALA A 238 -11.41 -35.17 -36.45
C ALA A 238 -9.97 -35.48 -36.88
N VAL A 239 -9.08 -35.71 -35.90
CA VAL A 239 -7.79 -36.38 -36.12
C VAL A 239 -7.85 -37.72 -35.37
N LYS A 240 -7.59 -38.79 -36.12
CA LYS A 240 -7.66 -40.20 -35.72
C LYS A 240 -6.75 -40.53 -34.54
N ALA A 241 -7.28 -41.31 -33.61
CA ALA A 241 -6.58 -41.98 -32.52
C ALA A 241 -5.88 -43.26 -33.01
N ALA A 242 -4.71 -43.56 -32.44
CA ALA A 242 -4.05 -44.86 -32.54
C ALA A 242 -4.29 -45.68 -31.25
N THR A 243 -4.52 -46.98 -31.46
CA THR A 243 -5.00 -48.01 -30.53
C THR A 243 -3.94 -48.45 -29.49
N PRO A 244 -4.32 -48.91 -28.28
CA PRO A 244 -3.40 -49.41 -27.25
C PRO A 244 -3.20 -50.94 -27.28
N ALA A 245 -2.04 -51.42 -26.80
CA ALA A 245 -1.78 -52.84 -26.52
C ALA A 245 -1.61 -53.12 -25.01
N LYS A 246 -2.31 -54.16 -24.51
CA LYS A 246 -2.17 -54.88 -23.22
C LYS A 246 -0.84 -55.66 -23.17
N ALA A 247 -0.28 -56.21 -22.08
CA ALA A 247 -0.38 -56.13 -20.62
C ALA A 247 0.68 -57.12 -20.06
N ALA A 248 1.27 -56.89 -18.87
CA ALA A 248 1.79 -57.95 -17.98
C ALA A 248 2.06 -57.40 -16.56
N ALA A 249 1.79 -58.22 -15.54
CA ALA A 249 1.80 -57.83 -14.13
C ALA A 249 2.71 -58.70 -13.24
N LYS A 250 3.25 -58.05 -12.19
CA LYS A 250 3.64 -58.48 -10.82
C LYS A 250 5.14 -58.68 -10.52
N PRO A 251 5.64 -58.58 -9.25
CA PRO A 251 4.91 -58.49 -7.97
C PRO A 251 5.31 -57.35 -6.99
N VAL A 252 4.56 -57.28 -5.89
CA VAL A 252 4.64 -56.37 -4.74
C VAL A 252 5.67 -56.84 -3.71
N VAL A 253 6.48 -55.93 -3.15
CA VAL A 253 7.22 -56.13 -1.88
C VAL A 253 6.99 -54.91 -0.96
N LYS A 254 6.62 -55.16 0.30
CA LYS A 254 6.40 -54.17 1.38
C LYS A 254 7.69 -53.99 2.24
N PRO A 255 7.79 -52.92 3.06
CA PRO A 255 9.03 -52.14 3.24
C PRO A 255 9.91 -52.54 4.44
N ALA A 256 11.22 -52.30 4.32
CA ALA A 256 12.18 -52.35 5.43
C ALA A 256 12.38 -50.96 6.07
N VAL A 257 12.40 -50.94 7.41
CA VAL A 257 12.60 -49.78 8.28
C VAL A 257 14.10 -49.46 8.37
N GLN A 258 14.50 -48.20 8.15
CA GLN A 258 15.84 -47.70 8.49
C GLN A 258 15.78 -46.53 9.47
N ALA A 259 16.60 -46.65 10.52
CA ALA A 259 16.66 -45.77 11.68
C ALA A 259 17.20 -44.36 11.37
N LYS A 260 16.71 -43.40 12.14
CA LYS A 260 17.00 -41.96 12.07
C LYS A 260 18.41 -41.62 12.59
N PRO A 261 19.28 -40.94 11.81
CA PRO A 261 20.50 -40.35 12.37
C PRO A 261 20.17 -39.07 13.16
N ALA A 262 20.85 -38.90 14.30
CA ALA A 262 20.69 -37.74 15.17
C ALA A 262 21.11 -36.43 14.46
N PRO A 263 20.34 -35.32 14.60
CA PRO A 263 20.65 -34.08 13.91
C PRO A 263 21.86 -33.36 14.50
N ALA A 264 22.88 -33.14 13.67
CA ALA A 264 24.02 -32.27 13.97
C ALA A 264 23.57 -30.84 14.34
N LYS A 265 24.23 -30.22 15.33
CA LYS A 265 23.93 -28.87 15.82
C LYS A 265 24.19 -27.81 14.72
N VAL A 266 23.14 -27.37 14.05
CA VAL A 266 23.22 -26.33 13.00
C VAL A 266 23.34 -24.92 13.61
N LYS A 267 24.43 -24.20 13.28
CA LYS A 267 24.64 -22.78 13.66
C LYS A 267 23.86 -21.85 12.71
N TYR A 268 22.80 -21.24 13.24
CA TYR A 268 21.89 -20.37 12.48
C TYR A 268 22.48 -18.98 12.19
N SER A 269 23.01 -18.76 10.98
CA SER A 269 23.14 -17.42 10.40
C SER A 269 21.93 -17.15 9.49
N TYR A 270 21.56 -15.88 9.26
CA TYR A 270 20.42 -15.40 8.42
C TYR A 270 19.13 -14.93 9.13
N SER A 271 19.33 -14.00 10.08
CA SER A 271 18.73 -12.66 10.22
C SER A 271 17.21 -12.39 10.10
N LYS A 272 16.65 -11.94 11.23
CA LYS A 272 15.35 -11.25 11.47
C LYS A 272 15.06 -10.08 10.51
N TYR A 273 14.63 -10.37 9.29
CA TYR A 273 14.13 -9.39 8.33
C TYR A 273 12.82 -8.74 8.82
N LYS A 274 12.51 -7.56 8.27
CA LYS A 274 11.34 -6.76 8.61
C LYS A 274 10.61 -6.32 7.36
N VAL A 275 9.29 -6.17 7.50
CA VAL A 275 8.43 -5.59 6.48
C VAL A 275 8.95 -4.22 6.02
N GLY A 276 8.94 -4.00 4.71
CA GLY A 276 9.44 -2.80 4.04
C GLY A 276 10.93 -2.82 3.69
N GLN A 277 11.69 -3.85 4.10
CA GLN A 277 13.06 -4.06 3.62
C GLN A 277 13.06 -4.50 2.15
N ARG A 278 14.15 -4.23 1.43
CA ARG A 278 14.42 -4.82 0.12
C ARG A 278 15.07 -6.18 0.32
N ALA A 279 14.78 -7.16 -0.52
CA ALA A 279 15.42 -8.47 -0.51
C ALA A 279 15.94 -8.77 -1.91
N TYR A 280 17.24 -8.99 -2.04
CA TYR A 280 17.82 -9.51 -3.26
C TYR A 280 17.73 -11.03 -3.25
N LEU A 281 17.05 -11.62 -4.24
CA LEU A 281 16.91 -13.06 -4.36
C LEU A 281 18.21 -13.66 -4.92
N ARG A 282 18.81 -14.61 -4.18
CA ARG A 282 20.10 -15.18 -4.56
C ARG A 282 19.96 -16.05 -5.82
N PRO A 283 21.02 -16.17 -6.64
CA PRO A 283 21.05 -17.14 -7.74
C PRO A 283 20.74 -18.58 -7.31
N ALA A 284 21.18 -18.97 -6.11
CA ALA A 284 21.00 -20.31 -5.56
C ALA A 284 19.59 -20.58 -5.02
N ALA A 285 18.67 -19.59 -5.03
CA ALA A 285 17.30 -19.78 -4.62
C ALA A 285 16.52 -20.50 -5.73
N THR A 286 16.50 -21.83 -5.68
CA THR A 286 15.89 -22.66 -6.71
C THR A 286 14.40 -22.90 -6.50
N HIS A 287 13.90 -22.80 -5.26
CA HIS A 287 12.50 -23.07 -4.92
C HIS A 287 11.92 -22.00 -3.97
N TYR A 288 10.64 -21.69 -4.16
CA TYR A 288 9.87 -20.89 -3.21
C TYR A 288 9.61 -21.71 -1.94
N TYR A 289 9.34 -21.02 -0.85
CA TYR A 289 8.78 -21.66 0.33
C TYR A 289 7.38 -22.18 -0.03
N GLY A 290 7.26 -23.51 -0.13
CA GLY A 290 6.11 -24.20 -0.72
C GLY A 290 6.47 -25.21 -1.82
N GLY A 291 7.75 -25.27 -2.23
CA GLY A 291 8.27 -26.35 -3.11
C GLY A 291 8.19 -26.06 -4.61
N GLU A 292 7.49 -24.99 -5.03
CA GLU A 292 7.47 -24.56 -6.44
C GLU A 292 8.83 -24.03 -6.90
N ALA A 293 9.26 -24.39 -8.10
CA ALA A 293 10.50 -23.93 -8.69
C ALA A 293 10.48 -22.41 -8.98
N ILE A 294 11.61 -21.74 -8.71
CA ILE A 294 11.82 -20.32 -9.02
C ILE A 294 12.43 -20.22 -10.42
N PRO A 295 11.77 -19.56 -11.39
CA PRO A 295 12.33 -19.34 -12.72
C PRO A 295 13.67 -18.59 -12.66
N ALA A 296 14.62 -18.97 -13.51
CA ALA A 296 15.99 -18.46 -13.45
C ALA A 296 16.08 -16.93 -13.65
N ASP A 297 15.23 -16.37 -14.53
CA ASP A 297 15.10 -14.92 -14.81
C ASP A 297 14.57 -14.12 -13.61
N LYS A 298 13.87 -14.78 -12.69
CA LYS A 298 13.37 -14.19 -11.43
C LYS A 298 14.42 -14.18 -10.33
N ARG A 299 15.50 -14.96 -10.46
CA ARG A 299 16.66 -14.96 -9.53
C ARG A 299 17.57 -13.76 -9.83
N LYS A 300 18.49 -13.44 -8.94
CA LYS A 300 19.43 -12.30 -9.08
C LYS A 300 18.76 -10.92 -9.18
N GLN A 301 17.53 -10.78 -8.67
CA GLN A 301 16.75 -9.54 -8.74
C GLN A 301 16.39 -9.00 -7.35
N PRO A 302 16.29 -7.66 -7.18
CA PRO A 302 15.90 -7.04 -5.93
C PRO A 302 14.38 -6.83 -5.83
N TYR A 303 13.80 -7.34 -4.77
CA TYR A 303 12.39 -7.29 -4.44
C TYR A 303 12.12 -6.58 -3.11
N THR A 304 10.86 -6.45 -2.71
CA THR A 304 10.48 -5.83 -1.44
C THR A 304 9.85 -6.86 -0.52
N ILE A 305 10.34 -6.95 0.72
CA ILE A 305 9.75 -7.76 1.77
C ILE A 305 8.47 -7.07 2.23
N LYS A 306 7.31 -7.67 1.96
CA LYS A 306 6.01 -7.14 2.43
C LYS A 306 5.47 -7.86 3.66
N ALA A 307 5.95 -9.06 3.92
CA ALA A 307 5.61 -9.80 5.13
C ALA A 307 6.80 -10.65 5.56
N VAL A 308 6.87 -10.96 6.86
CA VAL A 308 7.81 -11.92 7.42
C VAL A 308 7.04 -12.85 8.34
N LYS A 309 7.38 -14.13 8.34
CA LYS A 309 6.77 -15.12 9.25
C LYS A 309 7.87 -15.93 9.91
N ALA A 310 7.75 -16.18 11.20
CA ALA A 310 8.63 -17.10 11.89
C ALA A 310 8.28 -18.53 11.47
N VAL A 311 9.28 -19.28 11.03
CA VAL A 311 9.17 -20.71 10.68
C VAL A 311 10.50 -21.36 11.02
N THR A 312 10.54 -22.65 11.29
CA THR A 312 11.80 -23.40 11.36
C THR A 312 11.83 -24.37 10.18
N THR A 313 12.57 -24.02 9.13
CA THR A 313 12.63 -24.83 7.91
C THR A 313 14.01 -24.70 7.29
N SER A 314 14.65 -25.83 6.98
CA SER A 314 16.04 -25.87 6.50
C SER A 314 16.96 -25.07 7.45
N ARG A 315 17.71 -24.08 6.94
CA ARG A 315 18.60 -23.20 7.73
C ARG A 315 17.94 -21.87 8.13
N SER A 316 16.63 -21.72 7.95
CA SER A 316 15.90 -20.47 8.20
C SER A 316 14.98 -20.56 9.41
N LYS A 317 15.05 -19.51 10.25
CA LYS A 317 14.07 -19.26 11.34
C LYS A 317 12.95 -18.28 10.93
N GLN A 318 12.91 -17.94 9.64
CA GLN A 318 12.01 -16.94 9.09
C GLN A 318 11.87 -17.14 7.58
N ILE A 319 10.67 -16.89 7.07
CA ILE A 319 10.42 -16.69 5.64
C ILE A 319 10.08 -15.23 5.38
N VAL A 320 10.39 -14.76 4.19
CA VAL A 320 10.06 -13.41 3.76
C VAL A 320 9.19 -13.46 2.52
N TYR A 321 8.13 -12.65 2.50
CA TYR A 321 7.26 -12.53 1.35
C TYR A 321 7.82 -11.49 0.40
N VAL A 322 8.15 -11.93 -0.81
CA VAL A 322 8.91 -11.18 -1.81
C VAL A 322 7.94 -10.56 -2.82
N ALA A 323 7.60 -9.29 -2.60
CA ALA A 323 6.69 -8.54 -3.46
C ALA A 323 7.32 -8.30 -4.84
N GLY A 324 6.59 -8.67 -5.89
CA GLY A 324 7.05 -8.77 -7.28
C GLY A 324 7.09 -10.22 -7.78
N LEU A 325 7.40 -11.18 -6.89
CA LEU A 325 7.21 -12.61 -7.16
C LEU A 325 5.92 -13.14 -6.57
N ASN A 326 5.40 -12.46 -5.55
CA ASN A 326 4.20 -12.85 -4.81
C ASN A 326 4.32 -14.25 -4.18
N LYS A 327 5.53 -14.58 -3.75
CA LYS A 327 5.87 -15.86 -3.14
C LYS A 327 6.64 -15.63 -1.85
N TRP A 328 6.56 -16.62 -0.97
CA TRP A 328 7.42 -16.72 0.19
C TRP A 328 8.73 -17.38 -0.21
N VAL A 329 9.84 -16.91 0.35
CA VAL A 329 11.15 -17.57 0.24
C VAL A 329 11.77 -17.68 1.62
N LEU A 330 12.62 -18.68 1.81
CA LEU A 330 13.35 -18.84 3.07
C LEU A 330 14.31 -17.65 3.26
N ALA A 331 14.50 -17.20 4.51
CA ALA A 331 15.38 -16.07 4.81
C ALA A 331 16.83 -16.29 4.31
N GLN A 332 17.28 -17.55 4.22
CA GLN A 332 18.57 -17.95 3.66
C GLN A 332 18.72 -17.61 2.17
N ASP A 333 17.62 -17.61 1.41
CA ASP A 333 17.59 -17.45 -0.05
C ASP A 333 17.66 -15.99 -0.48
N VAL A 334 17.60 -15.07 0.48
CA VAL A 334 17.63 -13.63 0.22
C VAL A 334 18.79 -12.93 0.91
N THR A 335 19.14 -11.77 0.36
CA THR A 335 19.98 -10.76 1.03
C THR A 335 19.17 -9.50 1.26
N GLY A 336 18.86 -9.17 2.52
CA GLY A 336 18.09 -7.97 2.83
C GLY A 336 18.89 -6.66 2.82
N PHE A 337 18.25 -5.59 2.34
CA PHE A 337 18.73 -4.22 2.27
C PHE A 337 17.65 -3.24 2.73
N TRP A 338 18.03 -2.01 3.05
CA TRP A 338 17.08 -0.93 3.28
C TRP A 338 16.60 -0.31 1.95
N ARG A 339 15.37 0.21 1.90
CA ARG A 339 14.77 0.77 0.67
C ARG A 339 15.54 2.00 0.17
N SER A 340 15.72 2.15 -1.14
CA SER A 340 16.31 3.35 -1.76
C SER A 340 15.62 4.64 -1.28
N LYS A 341 16.37 5.73 -1.11
CA LYS A 341 15.92 7.03 -0.60
C LYS A 341 15.42 6.99 0.86
N SER A 342 15.58 5.87 1.58
CA SER A 342 15.35 5.84 3.03
C SER A 342 16.42 6.68 3.71
N THR A 343 16.01 7.81 4.28
CA THR A 343 16.88 8.67 5.09
C THR A 343 16.64 8.43 6.57
N GLY A 344 17.71 8.35 7.36
CA GLY A 344 17.57 8.26 8.80
C GLY A 344 18.86 7.89 9.52
N LYS A 345 18.69 7.27 10.68
CA LYS A 345 19.80 6.80 11.52
C LYS A 345 20.00 5.30 11.30
N PHE A 346 21.24 4.92 11.07
CA PHE A 346 21.67 3.54 10.91
C PHE A 346 22.58 3.15 12.07
N ARG A 347 22.18 2.16 12.88
CA ARG A 347 23.07 1.56 13.90
C ARG A 347 23.83 0.42 13.25
N VAL A 348 25.15 0.48 13.31
CA VAL A 348 26.05 -0.53 12.75
C VAL A 348 26.11 -1.74 13.70
N LYS A 349 26.00 -2.95 13.16
CA LYS A 349 25.95 -4.22 13.91
C LYS A 349 27.27 -5.00 13.89
N VAL A 350 28.16 -4.68 12.95
CA VAL A 350 29.50 -5.24 12.76
C VAL A 350 30.44 -4.11 12.40
N THR A 351 31.72 -4.16 12.77
CA THR A 351 32.67 -3.11 12.34
C THR A 351 32.78 -3.09 10.81
N MET A 352 32.74 -1.89 10.21
CA MET A 352 32.68 -1.72 8.75
C MET A 352 33.70 -0.71 8.25
N ASN A 353 34.40 -1.04 7.18
CA ASN A 353 35.21 -0.08 6.43
C ASN A 353 34.31 0.98 5.76
N VAL A 354 34.82 2.20 5.69
CA VAL A 354 34.23 3.30 4.94
C VAL A 354 34.88 3.39 3.56
N TYR A 355 34.06 3.67 2.55
CA TYR A 355 34.48 3.72 1.15
C TYR A 355 34.25 5.10 0.56
N ARG A 356 35.10 5.51 -0.39
CA ARG A 356 35.02 6.79 -1.09
C ARG A 356 33.84 6.83 -2.07
N ASP A 357 33.52 5.69 -2.66
CA ASP A 357 32.54 5.55 -3.73
C ASP A 357 31.39 4.57 -3.39
N ALA A 358 30.31 4.64 -4.16
CA ALA A 358 29.13 3.79 -3.94
C ALA A 358 29.32 2.34 -4.43
N LYS A 359 30.25 2.08 -5.36
CA LYS A 359 30.58 0.70 -5.78
C LYS A 359 31.34 -0.03 -4.68
N MET A 360 31.96 0.71 -3.74
CA MET A 360 32.82 0.24 -2.65
C MET A 360 34.15 -0.33 -3.17
N THR A 361 34.76 0.33 -4.16
CA THR A 361 36.05 -0.07 -4.73
C THR A 361 37.22 0.54 -3.97
N GLN A 362 37.08 1.74 -3.42
CA GLN A 362 38.18 2.44 -2.72
C GLN A 362 37.88 2.65 -1.24
N LYS A 363 38.70 2.06 -0.36
CA LYS A 363 38.62 2.26 1.10
C LYS A 363 39.18 3.64 1.48
N THR A 364 38.62 4.26 2.51
CA THR A 364 39.12 5.53 3.06
C THR A 364 40.13 5.35 4.20
N GLY A 365 40.44 4.11 4.61
CA GLY A 365 41.13 3.81 5.88
C GLY A 365 40.23 3.89 7.12
N ALA A 366 39.28 4.83 7.15
CA ALA A 366 38.32 4.97 8.25
C ALA A 366 37.37 3.76 8.42
N LYS A 367 36.97 3.49 9.67
CA LYS A 367 36.01 2.43 10.05
C LYS A 367 34.85 2.98 10.88
N VAL A 368 33.68 2.38 10.74
CA VAL A 368 32.55 2.55 11.67
C VAL A 368 32.46 1.34 12.57
N LEU A 369 32.75 1.52 13.85
CA LEU A 369 32.78 0.44 14.84
C LEU A 369 31.37 -0.13 15.11
N LYS A 370 31.32 -1.42 15.49
CA LYS A 370 30.10 -2.09 15.97
C LYS A 370 29.39 -1.26 17.04
N GLY A 371 28.07 -1.18 16.94
CA GLY A 371 27.22 -0.45 17.89
C GLY A 371 27.09 1.05 17.62
N LYS A 372 28.01 1.67 16.86
CA LYS A 372 27.97 3.10 16.53
C LYS A 372 26.82 3.42 15.57
N LYS A 373 26.39 4.69 15.57
CA LYS A 373 25.28 5.19 14.76
C LYS A 373 25.79 6.18 13.74
N VAL A 374 25.38 6.01 12.49
CA VAL A 374 25.64 6.96 11.40
C VAL A 374 24.31 7.51 10.87
N THR A 375 24.33 8.72 10.34
CA THR A 375 23.19 9.31 9.64
C THR A 375 23.49 9.37 8.15
N GLY A 376 22.47 9.19 7.34
CA GLY A 376 22.63 9.18 5.89
C GLY A 376 21.35 8.80 5.17
N HIS A 377 21.49 8.52 3.88
CA HIS A 377 20.41 8.02 3.03
C HIS A 377 20.85 6.83 2.20
N VAL A 378 19.90 5.96 1.88
CA VAL A 378 20.16 4.78 1.06
C VAL A 378 20.22 5.17 -0.41
N VAL A 379 21.31 4.80 -1.07
CA VAL A 379 21.53 4.91 -2.52
C VAL A 379 21.70 3.51 -3.14
N ARG A 380 21.47 3.40 -4.45
CA ARG A 380 21.65 2.17 -5.22
C ARG A 380 22.98 2.23 -5.98
N ALA A 381 23.72 1.12 -6.00
CA ALA A 381 24.93 0.91 -6.80
C ALA A 381 24.85 -0.50 -7.42
N GLY A 382 24.57 -0.57 -8.72
CA GLY A 382 24.23 -1.81 -9.41
C GLY A 382 23.04 -2.54 -8.74
N ASN A 383 23.23 -3.81 -8.39
CA ASN A 383 22.24 -4.65 -7.71
C ASN A 383 22.19 -4.46 -6.20
N TYR A 384 23.06 -3.61 -5.64
CA TYR A 384 23.20 -3.46 -4.21
C TYR A 384 22.80 -2.08 -3.71
N TYR A 385 22.56 -1.99 -2.40
CA TYR A 385 22.25 -0.74 -1.72
C TYR A 385 23.40 -0.34 -0.78
N ARG A 386 23.63 0.98 -0.68
CA ARG A 386 24.65 1.61 0.16
C ARG A 386 24.00 2.69 1.02
N ILE A 387 24.59 2.98 2.16
CA ILE A 387 24.26 4.16 2.96
C ILE A 387 25.32 5.21 2.62
N LYS A 388 24.92 6.29 1.94
CA LYS A 388 25.74 7.49 1.80
C LYS A 388 25.63 8.26 3.11
N MET A 389 26.73 8.37 3.84
CA MET A 389 26.75 9.00 5.15
C MET A 389 26.76 10.52 5.02
N ASP A 390 26.10 11.23 5.95
CA ASP A 390 26.02 12.69 5.93
C ASP A 390 27.39 13.35 6.13
N LYS A 391 28.31 12.65 6.80
CA LYS A 391 29.70 13.08 7.02
C LYS A 391 30.65 12.68 5.87
N GLY A 392 30.11 12.18 4.76
CA GLY A 392 30.90 11.67 3.64
C GLY A 392 31.19 10.17 3.74
N GLY A 393 31.51 9.56 2.61
CA GLY A 393 31.77 8.13 2.47
C GLY A 393 30.53 7.25 2.42
N TYR A 394 30.77 5.97 2.11
CA TYR A 394 29.75 4.95 1.89
C TYR A 394 30.02 3.72 2.77
N ILE A 395 28.93 3.14 3.27
CA ILE A 395 28.94 1.83 3.93
C ILE A 395 27.84 0.94 3.34
N SER A 396 27.96 -0.38 3.50
CA SER A 396 26.94 -1.34 3.04
C SER A 396 25.58 -1.12 3.73
N ALA A 397 24.49 -1.12 2.94
CA ALA A 397 23.12 -1.05 3.47
C ALA A 397 22.49 -2.41 3.79
N LYS A 398 23.29 -3.49 3.86
CA LYS A 398 22.81 -4.83 4.22
C LYS A 398 22.12 -4.79 5.59
N ALA A 399 20.92 -5.34 5.69
CA ALA A 399 20.11 -5.37 6.92
C ALA A 399 20.77 -6.19 8.06
N ARG A 400 21.65 -7.13 7.70
CA ARG A 400 22.48 -7.87 8.66
C ARG A 400 23.59 -7.00 9.27
N ASN A 401 24.08 -6.00 8.53
CA ASN A 401 25.16 -5.12 8.96
C ASN A 401 24.65 -3.87 9.68
N THR A 402 23.40 -3.45 9.43
CA THR A 402 22.85 -2.20 9.96
C THR A 402 21.39 -2.35 10.40
N SER A 403 20.95 -1.59 11.40
CA SER A 403 19.53 -1.36 11.69
C SER A 403 19.11 0.05 11.33
N PHE A 404 17.91 0.22 10.77
CA PHE A 404 17.40 1.52 10.33
C PHE A 404 16.30 2.03 11.27
N LYS A 405 16.42 3.29 11.68
CA LYS A 405 15.36 4.06 12.33
C LYS A 405 15.03 5.27 11.48
N LYS A 406 13.83 5.28 10.90
CA LYS A 406 13.29 6.45 10.20
C LYS A 406 13.26 7.62 11.16
N VAL A 407 13.84 8.75 10.76
CA VAL A 407 13.76 9.96 11.57
C VAL A 407 12.38 10.59 11.34
N LYS A 408 11.60 10.74 12.42
CA LYS A 408 10.40 11.60 12.40
C LYS A 408 10.89 13.05 12.33
N TYR A 409 10.72 13.69 11.18
CA TYR A 409 11.09 15.07 10.96
C TYR A 409 10.12 15.97 11.74
N ALA A 410 10.58 16.51 12.87
CA ALA A 410 9.73 17.14 13.87
C ALA A 410 9.43 18.63 13.63
N PHE A 411 10.05 19.31 12.64
CA PHE A 411 9.97 20.77 12.58
C PHE A 411 9.80 21.37 11.16
N SER A 412 8.73 22.15 11.07
CA SER A 412 8.47 23.36 10.25
C SER A 412 8.71 23.28 8.74
N SER A 413 7.59 23.13 8.02
CA SER A 413 7.45 23.61 6.64
C SER A 413 7.55 25.14 6.59
N TYR A 414 8.73 25.69 6.86
CA TYR A 414 8.98 27.12 6.73
C TYR A 414 8.61 27.58 5.32
N LYS A 415 8.12 28.81 5.25
CA LYS A 415 7.87 29.56 4.01
C LYS A 415 8.81 30.76 3.96
N ALA A 416 9.12 31.23 2.76
CA ALA A 416 9.76 32.54 2.59
C ALA A 416 8.91 33.63 3.26
N GLY A 417 9.57 34.65 3.80
CA GLY A 417 8.95 35.75 4.56
C GLY A 417 8.81 35.50 6.07
N GLN A 418 8.92 34.25 6.53
CA GLN A 418 8.76 33.94 7.97
C GLN A 418 9.98 34.33 8.81
N ASN A 419 9.73 34.76 10.04
CA ASN A 419 10.75 35.09 11.03
C ASN A 419 11.19 33.85 11.83
N ALA A 420 12.50 33.69 11.98
CA ALA A 420 13.10 32.62 12.77
C ALA A 420 14.47 33.03 13.31
N TYR A 421 14.97 32.33 14.33
CA TYR A 421 16.34 32.47 14.82
C TYR A 421 17.06 31.13 14.83
N ILE A 422 18.38 31.15 14.78
CA ILE A 422 19.21 29.95 14.90
C ILE A 422 19.25 29.51 16.36
N ALA A 423 18.98 28.24 16.64
CA ALA A 423 19.01 27.68 17.99
C ALA A 423 20.41 27.74 18.61
N SER A 424 20.53 27.99 19.91
CA SER A 424 21.81 28.05 20.64
C SER A 424 22.68 26.79 20.46
N LYS A 425 22.04 25.62 20.38
CA LYS A 425 22.70 24.32 20.17
C LYS A 425 23.11 24.02 18.73
N ALA A 426 22.80 24.89 17.77
CA ALA A 426 23.18 24.69 16.38
C ALA A 426 24.70 24.84 16.24
N LYS A 427 25.35 23.90 15.54
CA LYS A 427 26.81 23.86 15.40
C LYS A 427 27.31 24.33 14.04
N THR A 428 26.70 23.86 12.95
CA THR A 428 27.18 24.13 11.58
C THR A 428 26.04 24.49 10.63
N TYR A 429 26.33 25.36 9.67
CA TYR A 429 25.46 25.66 8.54
C TYR A 429 25.25 24.42 7.67
N TYR A 430 24.27 24.51 6.77
CA TYR A 430 24.17 23.56 5.66
C TYR A 430 25.30 23.87 4.67
N GLY A 431 26.37 23.07 4.72
CA GLY A 431 27.63 23.29 4.00
C GLY A 431 28.87 22.93 4.83
N GLY A 432 28.74 22.84 6.16
CA GLY A 432 29.82 22.41 7.05
C GLY A 432 30.46 23.53 7.86
N ALA A 433 30.41 24.78 7.36
CA ALA A 433 30.89 25.96 8.06
C ALA A 433 30.28 26.09 9.47
N VAL A 434 31.11 26.48 10.44
CA VAL A 434 30.71 26.65 11.84
C VAL A 434 29.76 27.83 11.97
N ILE A 435 28.73 27.68 12.80
CA ILE A 435 27.81 28.78 13.13
C ILE A 435 28.43 29.56 14.30
N PRO A 436 28.82 30.83 14.11
CA PRO A 436 29.38 31.63 15.18
C PRO A 436 28.33 31.89 16.27
N ALA A 437 28.77 32.04 17.52
CA ALA A 437 27.87 32.33 18.64
C ALA A 437 27.05 33.61 18.39
N SER A 438 27.67 34.62 17.77
CA SER A 438 27.07 35.89 17.36
C SER A 438 25.89 35.74 16.39
N ALA A 439 25.78 34.62 15.67
CA ALA A 439 24.67 34.36 14.76
C ALA A 439 23.46 33.67 15.46
N LYS A 440 23.61 33.17 16.67
CA LYS A 440 22.59 32.38 17.38
C LYS A 440 21.64 33.27 18.16
N LEU A 441 20.40 32.81 18.32
CA LEU A 441 19.34 33.53 19.06
C LEU A 441 19.01 34.96 18.55
N LYS A 442 19.54 35.34 17.38
CA LYS A 442 19.23 36.59 16.69
C LYS A 442 18.07 36.42 15.70
N PRO A 443 17.20 37.42 15.57
CA PRO A 443 16.07 37.38 14.64
C PRO A 443 16.52 37.46 13.18
N TYR A 444 16.05 36.55 12.35
CA TYR A 444 16.27 36.58 10.90
C TYR A 444 14.99 36.35 10.10
N LYS A 445 14.98 36.88 8.88
CA LYS A 445 13.94 36.60 7.88
C LYS A 445 14.39 35.46 6.97
N ILE A 446 13.53 34.46 6.81
CA ILE A 446 13.73 33.38 5.84
C ILE A 446 13.39 33.92 4.45
N THR A 447 14.32 33.86 3.51
CA THR A 447 14.12 34.43 2.17
C THR A 447 13.87 33.37 1.11
N LYS A 448 14.50 32.20 1.22
CA LYS A 448 14.27 31.07 0.31
C LYS A 448 14.13 29.76 1.09
N THR A 449 13.44 28.79 0.49
CA THR A 449 13.35 27.43 1.04
C THR A 449 13.64 26.42 -0.05
N LYS A 450 14.35 25.33 0.28
CA LYS A 450 14.65 24.25 -0.66
C LYS A 450 14.36 22.91 -0.01
N THR A 451 13.70 22.01 -0.74
CA THR A 451 13.51 20.63 -0.30
C THR A 451 14.84 19.89 -0.38
N LYS A 452 15.42 19.60 0.78
CA LYS A 452 16.66 18.85 0.89
C LYS A 452 16.60 18.00 2.16
N VAL A 453 16.61 16.69 1.98
CA VAL A 453 16.51 15.75 3.08
C VAL A 453 17.89 15.59 3.73
N THR A 454 17.98 15.89 5.03
CA THR A 454 19.17 15.74 5.88
C THR A 454 18.81 14.94 7.14
N SER A 455 19.76 14.74 8.06
CA SER A 455 19.59 13.89 9.25
C SER A 455 18.33 14.17 10.09
N ARG A 456 17.89 15.43 10.24
CA ARG A 456 16.66 15.82 10.98
C ARG A 456 15.80 16.90 10.29
N SER A 457 16.07 17.24 9.03
CA SER A 457 15.30 18.24 8.27
C SER A 457 14.89 17.74 6.89
N ARG A 458 13.69 18.07 6.42
CA ARG A 458 13.23 17.86 5.02
C ARG A 458 13.51 19.06 4.11
N LYS A 459 13.78 20.21 4.72
CA LYS A 459 14.08 21.45 4.04
C LYS A 459 15.34 22.07 4.61
N ILE A 460 15.93 22.94 3.82
CA ILE A 460 16.88 23.96 4.26
C ILE A 460 16.24 25.32 3.97
N VAL A 461 16.57 26.31 4.79
CA VAL A 461 16.11 27.68 4.65
C VAL A 461 17.31 28.58 4.42
N TYR A 462 17.17 29.55 3.54
CA TYR A 462 18.21 30.53 3.28
C TYR A 462 18.00 31.74 4.18
N VAL A 463 19.04 32.07 4.95
CA VAL A 463 19.07 33.26 5.81
C VAL A 463 19.94 34.29 5.12
N ARG A 464 19.32 35.25 4.43
CA ARG A 464 20.01 36.21 3.53
C ARG A 464 21.13 36.96 4.24
N HIS A 465 20.88 37.43 5.46
CA HIS A 465 21.85 38.21 6.22
C HIS A 465 23.10 37.42 6.62
N LEU A 466 22.97 36.09 6.75
CA LEU A 466 24.10 35.21 7.02
C LEU A 466 24.70 34.63 5.74
N LYS A 467 24.13 34.93 4.56
CA LYS A 467 24.46 34.33 3.26
C LYS A 467 24.54 32.80 3.24
N HIS A 468 23.93 32.13 4.21
CA HIS A 468 24.03 30.68 4.40
C HIS A 468 22.66 29.98 4.39
N TRP A 469 22.70 28.72 3.97
CA TRP A 469 21.61 27.78 4.16
C TRP A 469 21.68 27.19 5.57
N VAL A 470 20.54 27.09 6.24
CA VAL A 470 20.41 26.50 7.57
C VAL A 470 19.42 25.33 7.50
N ARG A 471 19.72 24.23 8.20
CA ARG A 471 18.80 23.10 8.32
C ARG A 471 17.60 23.52 9.17
N THR A 472 16.37 23.15 8.79
CA THR A 472 15.18 23.59 9.54
C THR A 472 15.13 23.11 10.98
N GLN A 473 15.80 22.00 11.30
CA GLN A 473 16.00 21.49 12.67
C GLN A 473 16.78 22.43 13.59
N ASP A 474 17.60 23.31 13.02
CA ASP A 474 18.48 24.23 13.72
C ASP A 474 17.86 25.64 13.80
N MET A 475 16.65 25.82 13.25
CA MET A 475 15.89 27.05 13.26
C MET A 475 14.71 26.97 14.23
N ILE A 476 14.36 28.09 14.86
CA ILE A 476 13.18 28.24 15.68
C ILE A 476 12.36 29.42 15.14
N GLY A 477 11.20 29.12 14.56
CA GLY A 477 10.30 30.14 14.01
C GLY A 477 9.40 30.73 15.09
N TYR A 478 9.14 32.02 15.00
CA TYR A 478 8.34 32.75 15.99
C TYR A 478 7.45 33.81 15.33
N TRP A 479 6.39 34.21 16.03
CA TRP A 479 5.53 35.34 15.65
C TRP A 479 6.14 36.67 16.13
N LYS A 480 6.01 37.75 15.34
CA LYS A 480 6.65 39.05 15.63
C LYS A 480 6.10 39.65 16.94
N LYS A 481 6.97 40.27 17.77
CA LYS A 481 6.54 41.02 18.98
C LYS A 481 5.46 42.03 18.58
N GLY A 482 4.42 42.17 19.41
CA GLY A 482 3.32 43.09 19.17
C GLY A 482 2.15 42.49 18.38
N SER A 483 2.36 41.37 17.65
CA SER A 483 1.28 40.69 16.93
C SER A 483 0.15 40.30 17.88
N LYS A 484 -1.07 40.75 17.60
CA LYS A 484 -2.31 40.33 18.27
C LYS A 484 -3.11 39.41 17.36
N GLY A 485 -3.97 38.58 17.94
CA GLY A 485 -4.95 37.80 17.18
C GLY A 485 -5.23 36.43 17.79
N THR A 486 -5.85 35.57 16.98
CA THR A 486 -6.21 34.21 17.36
C THR A 486 -5.21 33.21 16.78
N PHE A 487 -4.79 32.26 17.61
CA PHE A 487 -3.84 31.22 17.28
C PHE A 487 -4.48 29.84 17.46
N LYS A 488 -4.20 28.92 16.54
CA LYS A 488 -4.55 27.50 16.62
C LYS A 488 -3.36 26.68 17.10
N VAL A 489 -3.57 25.83 18.09
CA VAL A 489 -2.54 24.93 18.63
C VAL A 489 -2.29 23.74 17.70
N ARG A 490 -1.04 23.50 17.31
CA ARG A 490 -0.65 22.44 16.36
C ARG A 490 -0.25 21.11 17.00
N SER A 491 0.16 21.18 18.26
CA SER A 491 0.57 20.05 19.10
C SER A 491 0.34 20.41 20.56
N LYS A 492 0.13 19.42 21.45
CA LYS A 492 -0.08 19.64 22.90
C LYS A 492 0.89 20.72 23.43
N ALA A 493 0.35 21.76 24.05
CA ALA A 493 1.11 22.91 24.54
C ALA A 493 0.78 23.16 26.01
N ASN A 494 1.70 23.75 26.75
CA ASN A 494 1.48 24.12 28.16
C ASN A 494 1.23 25.62 28.27
N VAL A 495 0.33 26.00 29.18
CA VAL A 495 0.15 27.38 29.63
C VAL A 495 0.88 27.55 30.95
N TYR A 496 1.55 28.69 31.10
CA TYR A 496 2.40 29.00 32.24
C TYR A 496 1.95 30.29 32.93
N LYS A 497 2.12 30.36 34.25
CA LYS A 497 1.78 31.55 35.04
C LYS A 497 2.70 32.72 34.73
N LYS A 498 4.01 32.47 34.58
CA LYS A 498 5.04 33.51 34.35
C LYS A 498 5.43 33.60 32.88
N SER A 499 5.80 34.82 32.44
CA SER A 499 6.26 35.09 31.07
C SER A 499 7.58 34.39 30.71
N THR A 500 8.31 33.90 31.71
CA THR A 500 9.49 33.03 31.58
C THR A 500 9.15 31.58 31.21
N LEU A 501 7.86 31.25 31.06
CA LEU A 501 7.36 29.88 30.87
C LEU A 501 7.70 28.96 32.06
N LYS A 502 7.67 29.52 33.27
CA LYS A 502 7.77 28.79 34.55
C LYS A 502 6.38 28.68 35.21
N HIS A 503 6.22 27.65 36.04
CA HIS A 503 4.97 27.27 36.72
C HIS A 503 3.84 26.98 35.73
N LYS A 504 3.76 25.71 35.30
CA LYS A 504 2.70 25.24 34.41
C LYS A 504 1.37 25.27 35.16
N VAL A 505 0.34 25.85 34.53
CA VAL A 505 -0.99 25.98 35.14
C VAL A 505 -2.03 25.09 34.45
N ARG A 506 -1.93 24.92 33.12
CA ARG A 506 -2.79 24.00 32.37
C ARG A 506 -2.15 23.59 31.06
N HIS A 507 -2.83 22.74 30.31
CA HIS A 507 -2.40 22.35 28.97
C HIS A 507 -3.48 22.64 27.93
N LEU A 508 -3.04 22.86 26.70
CA LEU A 508 -3.87 23.07 25.52
C LEU A 508 -3.78 21.83 24.64
N THR A 509 -4.95 21.34 24.23
CA THR A 509 -5.07 20.23 23.29
C THR A 509 -4.76 20.68 21.86
N LYS A 510 -4.40 19.73 21.02
CA LYS A 510 -4.20 20.00 19.58
C LYS A 510 -5.51 20.53 18.99
N ASN A 511 -5.40 21.49 18.07
CA ASN A 511 -6.47 22.21 17.40
C ASN A 511 -7.25 23.24 18.23
N SER A 512 -7.00 23.36 19.54
CA SER A 512 -7.61 24.41 20.36
C SER A 512 -7.25 25.81 19.84
N ARG A 513 -8.18 26.75 19.99
CA ARG A 513 -7.99 28.16 19.64
C ARG A 513 -7.70 28.96 20.90
N ILE A 514 -6.72 29.83 20.81
CA ILE A 514 -6.29 30.72 21.89
C ILE A 514 -6.06 32.12 21.33
N SER A 515 -6.45 33.14 22.07
CA SER A 515 -6.25 34.54 21.65
C SER A 515 -5.25 35.22 22.56
N GLY A 516 -4.48 36.17 22.01
CA GLY A 516 -3.54 36.93 22.82
C GLY A 516 -2.56 37.80 22.02
N LYS A 517 -1.59 38.36 22.74
CA LYS A 517 -0.56 39.25 22.18
C LYS A 517 0.82 38.61 22.30
N VAL A 518 1.60 38.66 21.23
CA VAL A 518 2.98 38.17 21.23
C VAL A 518 3.90 39.17 21.93
N ILE A 519 4.66 38.68 22.91
CA ILE A 519 5.60 39.45 23.71
C ILE A 519 7.00 38.80 23.72
N LYS A 520 8.05 39.60 24.00
CA LYS A 520 9.48 39.20 24.09
C LYS A 520 10.08 39.54 25.48
N LYS A 521 10.91 38.65 26.05
CA LYS A 521 11.46 38.60 27.45
C LYS A 521 12.65 37.66 27.33
N GLY A 522 13.84 38.20 27.57
CA GLY A 522 15.07 37.59 27.06
C GLY A 522 14.98 37.31 25.57
N HIS A 523 15.49 36.15 25.15
CA HIS A 523 15.54 35.72 23.75
C HIS A 523 14.30 34.95 23.25
N LEU A 524 13.30 34.74 24.10
CA LEU A 524 12.14 33.90 23.78
C LEU A 524 10.91 34.74 23.44
N TYR A 525 10.07 34.21 22.55
CA TYR A 525 8.76 34.78 22.21
C TYR A 525 7.64 33.90 22.75
N ARG A 526 6.59 34.52 23.30
CA ARG A 526 5.38 33.85 23.80
C ARG A 526 4.15 34.71 23.59
N VAL A 527 3.00 34.07 23.55
CA VAL A 527 1.70 34.74 23.52
C VAL A 527 1.26 34.92 24.98
N LYS A 528 1.06 36.17 25.41
CA LYS A 528 0.29 36.51 26.61
C LYS A 528 -1.17 36.28 26.24
N LEU A 529 -1.78 35.26 26.83
CA LEU A 529 -3.16 34.87 26.51
C LEU A 529 -4.13 35.89 27.08
N SER A 530 -5.21 36.16 26.36
CA SER A 530 -6.31 37.00 26.86
C SER A 530 -6.98 36.35 28.08
N SER A 531 -7.05 35.02 28.10
CA SER A 531 -7.58 34.21 29.22
C SER A 531 -6.61 34.07 30.41
N GLY A 532 -5.58 34.91 30.49
CA GLY A 532 -4.50 34.79 31.48
C GLY A 532 -3.44 33.72 31.14
N GLY A 533 -2.22 33.99 31.61
CA GLY A 533 -1.05 33.13 31.42
C GLY A 533 -0.32 33.29 30.09
N TYR A 534 0.66 32.41 29.85
CA TYR A 534 1.60 32.50 28.74
C TYR A 534 1.80 31.15 28.05
N VAL A 535 1.90 31.15 26.72
CA VAL A 535 2.24 29.96 25.92
C VAL A 535 3.30 30.30 24.88
N THR A 536 4.20 29.36 24.56
CA THR A 536 5.26 29.60 23.58
C THR A 536 4.73 30.08 22.22
N ALA A 537 5.37 31.10 21.63
CA ALA A 537 5.00 31.63 20.32
C ALA A 537 5.74 30.92 19.17
N LYS A 538 6.22 29.70 19.41
CA LYS A 538 6.87 28.88 18.37
C LYS A 538 5.85 28.53 17.29
N VAL A 539 6.17 28.83 16.03
CA VAL A 539 5.30 28.52 14.87
C VAL A 539 5.05 27.02 14.67
N SER A 540 5.88 26.17 15.28
CA SER A 540 5.69 24.72 15.33
C SER A 540 4.63 24.29 16.33
N VAL A 541 4.35 25.11 17.34
CA VAL A 541 3.40 24.82 18.43
C VAL A 541 2.08 25.53 18.20
N ILE A 542 2.10 26.76 17.66
CA ILE A 542 0.90 27.55 17.39
C ILE A 542 0.95 28.22 16.01
N SER A 543 -0.19 28.34 15.33
CA SER A 543 -0.33 29.09 14.09
C SER A 543 -1.39 30.18 14.18
N LYS A 544 -1.06 31.40 13.75
CA LYS A 544 -2.03 32.49 13.63
C LYS A 544 -3.13 32.11 12.63
N VAL A 545 -4.37 32.42 12.99
CA VAL A 545 -5.59 32.15 12.23
C VAL A 545 -6.22 33.45 11.74
N LYS A 546 -6.23 34.48 12.59
CA LYS A 546 -6.66 35.85 12.31
C LYS A 546 -5.69 36.80 12.99
#